data_AF-A0A6J0P1B8-F1
#
_entry.id   AF-A0A6J0P1B8-F1
#
_cell.length_a   1.000
_cell.length_b   1.000
_cell.length_c   1.000
_cell.angle_alpha   90.00
_cell.angle_beta   90.00
_cell.angle_gamma   90.00
#
_symmetry.space_group_name_H-M   'P 1'
#
loop_
_entity.id
_entity.type
_entity.pdbx_description
1 polymer ?
#
loop_
_entity_poly.entity_id
_entity_poly.type
_entity_poly.pdbx_seq_one_letter_code
_entity_poly.pdbx_strand_id
1 'polypeptide(L)'
;MTGSSSSGGAGQISKGPQVFINFRGVELRKNFVDSLVIAFEAARINFFIDSNEQVGRTLQHLLVRIEQSRVALAIFSKEYTTSAWCLDELVRIKERMDDGKLIGIPIFYKVDPSVVSNLEGDFGDKFRRLKRENRHELVKTHKWKEALTYMTTVVGLHLREESGQTDNSFIESIVRKVQEVLADIPMEINAEDSFMIYAKRIKIAHSEKPENWTWSSIHEAPNGKAIDIATLKVVYWMNIEGNSFTSQLTPETKYEVVFVVKLEEDAIGWHEPVNLLLIVTMRDKTVIQQEQTRFLDPYIGDKEWVDIKAGDFVAPPKESPARISFTMCQHDATVRKTGLVVKGVAFRPLD
;
A
#
# COMPACT_ATOMS: atom_id res chain seq x y z
N MET A 1 44.75 4.15 13.07
CA MET A 1 44.15 3.00 12.37
C MET A 1 43.30 2.23 13.37
N THR A 2 41.99 2.40 13.30
CA THR A 2 41.01 1.55 13.99
C THR A 2 39.76 1.56 13.11
N GLY A 3 39.65 0.55 12.24
CA GLY A 3 38.47 0.33 11.40
C GLY A 3 37.34 -0.26 12.24
N SER A 4 36.15 0.32 12.11
CA SER A 4 34.91 -0.26 12.63
C SER A 4 34.08 -0.76 11.46
N SER A 5 33.87 -2.07 11.45
CA SER A 5 33.12 -2.84 10.47
C SER A 5 31.62 -2.53 10.56
N SER A 6 31.00 -2.11 9.45
CA SER A 6 29.55 -2.06 9.33
C SER A 6 29.03 -3.39 8.79
N SER A 7 28.28 -4.12 9.62
CA SER A 7 27.49 -5.27 9.24
C SER A 7 26.33 -4.82 8.35
N GLY A 8 26.31 -5.30 7.11
CA GLY A 8 25.22 -5.06 6.16
C GLY A 8 23.93 -5.70 6.63
N GLY A 9 23.00 -4.87 7.13
CA GLY A 9 21.63 -5.26 7.43
C GLY A 9 20.86 -5.55 6.14
N ALA A 10 20.26 -6.74 6.07
CA ALA A 10 19.35 -7.16 5.02
C ALA A 10 18.23 -6.13 4.81
N GLY A 11 17.99 -5.75 3.56
CA GLY A 11 17.03 -4.73 3.18
C GLY A 11 15.61 -5.06 3.63
N GLN A 12 15.09 -4.26 4.57
CA GLN A 12 13.66 -4.15 4.81
C GLN A 12 13.00 -3.56 3.55
N ILE A 13 12.09 -4.31 2.92
CA ILE A 13 11.23 -3.75 1.87
C ILE A 13 10.25 -2.80 2.56
N SER A 14 10.49 -1.49 2.46
CA SER A 14 9.67 -0.47 3.10
C SER A 14 8.23 -0.53 2.59
N LYS A 15 7.25 -0.72 3.48
CA LYS A 15 5.86 -0.35 3.19
C LYS A 15 5.89 1.13 2.79
N GLY A 16 5.36 1.47 1.62
CA GLY A 16 5.27 2.85 1.15
C GLY A 16 4.58 3.77 2.19
N PRO A 17 4.78 5.09 2.10
CA PRO A 17 4.20 6.03 3.05
C PRO A 17 2.67 5.91 3.09
N GLN A 18 2.06 6.06 4.27
CA GLN A 18 0.59 6.12 4.40
C GLN A 18 0.06 7.51 4.06
N VAL A 19 0.85 8.55 4.39
CA VAL A 19 0.49 9.96 4.19
C VAL A 19 1.53 10.67 3.32
N PHE A 20 1.09 11.35 2.28
CA PHE A 20 1.92 12.27 1.49
C PHE A 20 1.72 13.71 1.99
N ILE A 21 2.79 14.45 2.26
CA ILE A 21 2.72 15.85 2.71
C ILE A 21 3.26 16.75 1.60
N ASN A 22 2.34 17.52 1.01
CA ASN A 22 2.59 18.47 -0.06
C ASN A 22 2.50 19.91 0.46
N PHE A 23 3.60 20.66 0.34
CA PHE A 23 3.68 22.03 0.84
C PHE A 23 4.83 22.81 0.20
N ARG A 24 4.87 24.12 0.46
CA ARG A 24 5.99 24.99 0.05
C ARG A 24 6.27 26.06 1.10
N GLY A 25 7.55 26.45 1.20
CA GLY A 25 8.03 27.58 2.00
C GLY A 25 9.08 27.14 3.02
N VAL A 26 10.22 27.83 3.04
CA VAL A 26 11.35 27.55 3.96
C VAL A 26 10.93 27.78 5.41
N GLU A 27 10.22 28.86 5.68
CA GLU A 27 9.73 29.19 7.02
C GLU A 27 8.69 28.19 7.50
N LEU A 28 7.76 27.79 6.63
CA LEU A 28 6.78 26.75 6.92
C LEU A 28 7.47 25.41 7.23
N ARG A 29 8.53 25.07 6.47
CA ARG A 29 9.35 23.87 6.68
C ARG A 29 9.97 23.85 8.07
N LYS A 30 10.73 24.90 8.43
CA LYS A 30 11.54 24.95 9.65
C LYS A 30 10.74 25.07 10.95
N ASN A 31 9.48 25.51 10.86
CA ASN A 31 8.65 25.77 12.02
C ASN A 31 7.49 24.76 12.08
N PHE A 32 6.44 25.04 11.31
CA PHE A 32 5.19 24.30 11.39
C PHE A 32 5.32 22.84 10.94
N VAL A 33 5.96 22.59 9.79
CA VAL A 33 6.09 21.24 9.25
C VAL A 33 7.08 20.42 10.07
N ASP A 34 8.18 21.01 10.56
CA ASP A 34 9.11 20.32 11.47
C ASP A 34 8.39 19.83 12.75
N SER A 35 7.54 20.67 13.32
CA SER A 35 6.71 20.30 14.48
C SER A 35 5.66 19.23 14.12
N LEU A 36 5.05 19.33 12.93
CA LEU A 36 4.10 18.33 12.41
C LEU A 36 4.77 16.96 12.25
N VAL A 37 6.02 16.93 11.79
CA VAL A 37 6.84 15.72 11.63
C VAL A 37 7.07 15.04 12.97
N ILE A 38 7.51 15.78 13.97
CA ILE A 38 7.72 15.26 15.33
C ILE A 38 6.40 14.65 15.87
N ALA A 39 5.28 15.33 15.65
CA ALA A 39 3.97 14.84 16.07
C ALA A 39 3.54 13.56 15.32
N PHE A 40 3.82 13.47 14.02
CA PHE A 40 3.52 12.28 13.21
C PHE A 40 4.37 11.08 13.61
N GLU A 41 5.65 11.30 13.90
CA GLU A 41 6.57 10.28 14.41
C GLU A 41 6.11 9.77 15.79
N ALA A 42 5.75 10.67 16.70
CA ALA A 42 5.19 10.33 18.00
C ALA A 42 3.89 9.51 17.88
N ALA A 43 3.05 9.84 16.89
CA ALA A 43 1.81 9.13 16.58
C ALA A 43 2.01 7.83 15.76
N ARG A 44 3.26 7.48 15.39
CA ARG A 44 3.62 6.32 14.56
C ARG A 44 2.92 6.28 13.19
N ILE A 45 2.66 7.46 12.61
CA ILE A 45 2.11 7.59 11.27
C ILE A 45 3.26 7.46 10.27
N ASN A 46 3.16 6.55 9.29
CA ASN A 46 4.16 6.48 8.22
C ASN A 46 3.87 7.56 7.17
N PHE A 47 4.78 8.49 6.94
CA PHE A 47 4.58 9.60 6.01
C PHE A 47 5.77 9.79 5.07
N PHE A 48 5.50 10.50 3.98
CA PHE A 48 6.51 11.02 3.08
C PHE A 48 6.30 12.51 2.92
N ILE A 49 7.37 13.26 3.19
CA ILE A 49 7.41 14.70 2.99
C ILE A 49 8.03 14.95 1.64
N ASP A 50 7.37 15.76 0.83
CA ASP A 50 8.05 16.36 -0.30
C ASP A 50 9.07 17.41 0.19
N SER A 51 10.35 17.04 0.13
CA SER A 51 11.47 17.92 0.41
C SER A 51 11.92 18.62 -0.88
N ASN A 52 11.06 19.48 -1.42
CA ASN A 52 11.30 20.35 -2.58
C ASN A 52 12.53 21.30 -2.50
N GLU A 53 13.41 21.14 -1.50
CA GLU A 53 14.71 21.79 -1.35
C GLU A 53 15.90 20.85 -1.66
N GLN A 54 15.69 19.55 -1.83
CA GLN A 54 16.75 18.61 -2.23
C GLN A 54 16.82 18.50 -3.76
N VAL A 55 17.73 19.27 -4.34
CA VAL A 55 18.13 19.17 -5.76
C VAL A 55 18.56 17.72 -6.05
N GLY A 56 17.90 17.06 -7.01
CA GLY A 56 18.34 15.74 -7.51
C GLY A 56 17.29 14.62 -7.56
N ARG A 57 16.01 14.84 -7.23
CA ARG A 57 14.94 13.84 -7.40
C ARG A 57 14.05 14.14 -8.61
N THR A 58 13.85 13.15 -9.48
CA THR A 58 12.98 13.27 -10.66
C THR A 58 11.50 13.27 -10.25
N LEU A 59 10.66 14.06 -10.93
CA LEU A 59 9.20 14.12 -10.75
C LEU A 59 8.54 12.73 -10.66
N GLN A 60 9.04 11.77 -11.45
CA GLN A 60 8.58 10.38 -11.47
C GLN A 60 8.65 9.69 -10.10
N HIS A 61 9.69 9.95 -9.29
CA HIS A 61 9.82 9.31 -7.98
C HIS A 61 8.83 9.88 -6.95
N LEU A 62 8.42 11.15 -7.08
CA LEU A 62 7.42 11.78 -6.22
C LEU A 62 6.01 11.29 -6.55
N LEU A 63 5.70 11.12 -7.84
CA LEU A 63 4.43 10.54 -8.29
C LEU A 63 4.21 9.14 -7.71
N VAL A 64 5.26 8.30 -7.66
CA VAL A 64 5.19 6.97 -7.01
C VAL A 64 4.84 7.07 -5.53
N ARG A 65 5.30 8.11 -4.83
CA ARG A 65 5.00 8.28 -3.39
C ARG A 65 3.56 8.75 -3.16
N ILE A 66 3.04 9.62 -4.03
CA ILE A 66 1.61 9.99 -4.03
C ILE A 66 0.76 8.76 -4.32
N GLU A 67 1.14 7.92 -5.30
CA GLU A 67 0.41 6.71 -5.66
C GLU A 67 0.42 5.63 -4.56
N GLN A 68 1.49 5.55 -3.77
CA GLN A 68 1.59 4.64 -2.63
C GLN A 68 0.84 5.12 -1.38
N SER A 69 0.53 6.42 -1.31
CA SER A 69 -0.13 7.00 -0.14
C SER A 69 -1.64 6.77 -0.18
N ARG A 70 -2.24 6.66 1.00
CA ARG A 70 -3.71 6.57 1.17
C ARG A 70 -4.32 7.93 1.50
N VAL A 71 -3.53 8.80 2.13
CA VAL A 71 -3.91 10.17 2.48
C VAL A 71 -2.89 11.14 1.89
N ALA A 72 -3.34 12.29 1.41
CA ALA A 72 -2.47 13.41 1.08
C ALA A 72 -2.88 14.67 1.82
N LEU A 73 -1.92 15.32 2.49
CA LEU A 73 -2.07 16.64 3.07
C LEU A 73 -1.58 17.69 2.08
N ALA A 74 -2.47 18.55 1.60
CA ALA A 74 -2.12 19.73 0.82
C ALA A 74 -2.11 20.96 1.73
N ILE A 75 -0.92 21.42 2.14
CA ILE A 75 -0.76 22.53 3.08
C ILE A 75 -0.62 23.84 2.31
N PHE A 76 -1.75 24.52 2.12
CA PHE A 76 -1.80 25.83 1.50
C PHE A 76 -1.26 26.90 2.44
N SER A 77 -0.21 27.57 1.98
CA SER A 77 0.46 28.67 2.66
C SER A 77 0.69 29.82 1.67
N LYS A 78 1.16 30.95 2.19
CA LYS A 78 1.52 32.13 1.38
C LYS A 78 2.51 31.81 0.25
N GLU A 79 3.36 30.79 0.41
CA GLU A 79 4.39 30.44 -0.58
C GLU A 79 4.00 29.28 -1.51
N TYR A 80 2.81 28.70 -1.34
CA TYR A 80 2.38 27.50 -2.06
C TYR A 80 2.46 27.64 -3.59
N THR A 81 1.95 28.75 -4.13
CA THR A 81 1.87 29.02 -5.59
C THR A 81 3.17 29.56 -6.19
N THR A 82 4.30 29.46 -5.49
CA THR A 82 5.61 29.82 -6.03
C THR A 82 6.32 28.67 -6.75
N SER A 83 5.82 27.44 -6.63
CA SER A 83 6.46 26.24 -7.16
C SER A 83 5.55 25.52 -8.17
N ALA A 84 5.98 25.45 -9.42
CA ALA A 84 5.33 24.63 -10.45
C ALA A 84 5.24 23.17 -10.01
N TRP A 85 6.29 22.65 -9.36
CA TRP A 85 6.33 21.28 -8.84
C TRP A 85 5.25 21.03 -7.79
N CYS A 86 5.09 21.94 -6.83
CA CYS A 86 4.08 21.78 -5.77
C CYS A 86 2.66 21.75 -6.34
N LEU A 87 2.42 22.50 -7.43
CA LEU A 87 1.15 22.50 -8.16
C LEU A 87 0.97 21.26 -9.05
N ASP A 88 2.04 20.72 -9.63
CA ASP A 88 1.99 19.45 -10.38
C ASP A 88 1.65 18.28 -9.45
N GLU A 89 2.19 18.27 -8.23
CA GLU A 89 1.80 17.31 -7.19
C GLU A 89 0.33 17.46 -6.78
N LEU A 90 -0.15 18.70 -6.62
CA LEU A 90 -1.56 18.96 -6.31
C LEU A 90 -2.50 18.42 -7.38
N VAL A 91 -2.14 18.59 -8.67
CA VAL A 91 -2.88 18.01 -9.79
C VAL A 91 -2.91 16.49 -9.67
N ARG A 92 -1.78 15.86 -9.33
CA ARG A 92 -1.75 14.41 -9.14
C ARG A 92 -2.61 13.95 -7.96
N ILE A 93 -2.59 14.69 -6.86
CA ILE A 93 -3.45 14.43 -5.69
C ILE A 93 -4.92 14.48 -6.12
N LYS A 94 -5.34 15.54 -6.82
CA LYS A 94 -6.71 15.64 -7.36
C LYS A 94 -7.06 14.45 -8.26
N GLU A 95 -6.23 14.12 -9.24
CA GLU A 95 -6.49 12.99 -10.15
C GLU A 95 -6.68 11.68 -9.38
N ARG A 96 -5.92 11.45 -8.31
CA ARG A 96 -6.06 10.26 -7.45
C ARG A 96 -7.31 10.29 -6.56
N MET A 97 -7.76 11.48 -6.15
CA MET A 97 -9.03 11.66 -5.45
C MET A 97 -10.23 11.43 -6.37
N ASP A 98 -10.17 11.93 -7.61
CA ASP A 98 -11.20 11.71 -8.63
C ASP A 98 -11.34 10.20 -8.94
N ASP A 99 -10.22 9.47 -8.92
CA ASP A 99 -10.16 8.01 -9.04
C ASP A 99 -10.65 7.25 -7.79
N GLY A 100 -10.93 7.92 -6.67
CA GLY A 100 -11.29 7.30 -5.39
C GLY A 100 -10.15 6.56 -4.67
N LYS A 101 -8.89 6.73 -5.12
CA LYS A 101 -7.72 5.97 -4.64
C LYS A 101 -6.91 6.69 -3.55
N LEU A 102 -7.28 7.91 -3.22
CA LEU A 102 -6.55 8.77 -2.28
C LEU A 102 -7.55 9.71 -1.59
N ILE A 103 -7.40 9.91 -0.28
CA ILE A 103 -8.13 10.95 0.43
C ILE A 103 -7.24 12.18 0.58
N GLY A 104 -7.62 13.29 -0.05
CA GLY A 104 -6.97 14.57 0.14
C GLY A 104 -7.56 15.32 1.33
N ILE A 105 -6.70 15.89 2.17
CA ILE A 105 -7.08 16.77 3.28
C ILE A 105 -6.40 18.13 3.05
N PRO A 106 -7.17 19.17 2.68
CA PRO A 106 -6.62 20.51 2.54
C PRO A 106 -6.37 21.13 3.93
N ILE A 107 -5.16 21.66 4.12
CA ILE A 107 -4.75 22.38 5.33
C ILE A 107 -4.48 23.83 4.95
N PHE A 108 -5.31 24.75 5.43
CA PHE A 108 -5.19 26.18 5.16
C PHE A 108 -4.41 26.84 6.29
N TYR A 109 -3.10 26.98 6.11
CA TYR A 109 -2.21 27.54 7.11
C TYR A 109 -2.02 29.04 6.89
N LYS A 110 -2.68 29.86 7.70
CA LYS A 110 -2.64 31.34 7.66
C LYS A 110 -3.00 31.91 6.28
N VAL A 111 -3.86 31.21 5.55
CA VAL A 111 -4.45 31.62 4.28
C VAL A 111 -5.92 31.26 4.31
N ASP A 112 -6.81 32.16 3.90
CA ASP A 112 -8.24 31.85 3.84
C ASP A 112 -8.57 30.96 2.62
N PRO A 113 -9.46 29.96 2.74
CA PRO A 113 -9.89 29.15 1.59
C PRO A 113 -10.42 29.96 0.41
N SER A 114 -11.07 31.10 0.65
CA SER A 114 -11.56 32.00 -0.42
C SER A 114 -10.40 32.59 -1.25
N VAL A 115 -9.30 32.94 -0.59
CA VAL A 115 -8.07 33.43 -1.24
C VAL A 115 -7.49 32.36 -2.17
N VAL A 116 -7.49 31.09 -1.74
CA VAL A 116 -7.04 29.96 -2.56
C VAL A 116 -7.99 29.73 -3.74
N SER A 117 -9.30 29.69 -3.49
CA SER A 117 -10.34 29.42 -4.48
C SER A 117 -10.36 30.45 -5.61
N ASN A 118 -10.28 31.73 -5.24
CA ASN A 118 -10.40 32.85 -6.16
C ASN A 118 -9.04 33.32 -6.71
N LEU A 119 -7.93 32.81 -6.16
CA LEU A 119 -6.57 33.25 -6.47
C LEU A 119 -6.42 34.76 -6.28
N GLU A 120 -6.76 35.21 -5.07
CA GLU A 120 -6.73 36.61 -4.65
C GLU A 120 -5.45 36.94 -3.87
N GLY A 121 -5.20 38.23 -3.67
CA GLY A 121 -4.05 38.74 -2.93
C GLY A 121 -2.69 38.22 -3.43
N ASP A 122 -1.72 38.19 -2.50
CA ASP A 122 -0.35 37.76 -2.76
C ASP A 122 -0.27 36.30 -3.26
N PHE A 123 -1.14 35.42 -2.75
CA PHE A 123 -1.24 34.04 -3.21
C PHE A 123 -1.57 33.96 -4.72
N GLY A 124 -2.54 34.75 -5.15
CA GLY A 124 -2.92 34.90 -6.55
C GLY A 124 -1.86 35.56 -7.42
N ASP A 125 -1.17 36.58 -6.90
CA ASP A 125 -0.10 37.27 -7.64
C ASP A 125 1.08 36.35 -7.94
N LYS A 126 1.47 35.53 -6.95
CA LYS A 126 2.48 34.48 -7.13
C LYS A 126 2.05 33.45 -8.17
N PHE A 127 0.80 33.00 -8.12
CA PHE A 127 0.26 32.10 -9.14
C PHE A 127 0.29 32.74 -10.54
N ARG A 128 -0.13 34.00 -10.68
CA ARG A 128 -0.10 34.72 -11.96
C ARG A 128 1.31 34.87 -12.49
N ARG A 129 2.30 35.14 -11.64
CA ARG A 129 3.73 35.18 -12.03
C ARG A 129 4.19 33.82 -12.56
N LEU A 130 3.95 32.75 -11.80
CA LEU A 130 4.31 31.39 -12.20
C LEU A 130 3.62 30.96 -13.51
N LYS A 131 2.35 31.35 -13.69
CA LYS A 131 1.61 31.12 -14.95
C LYS A 131 2.26 31.84 -16.14
N ARG A 132 2.80 33.05 -15.99
CA ARG A 132 3.52 33.77 -17.07
C ARG A 132 4.84 33.09 -17.43
N GLU A 133 5.53 32.54 -16.43
CA GLU A 133 6.76 31.75 -16.64
C GLU A 133 6.45 30.47 -17.44
N ASN A 134 5.26 29.88 -17.23
CA ASN A 134 4.79 28.66 -17.90
C ASN A 134 3.77 28.95 -19.02
N ARG A 135 3.86 30.12 -19.67
CA ARG A 135 2.84 30.60 -20.64
C ARG A 135 2.58 29.66 -21.84
N HIS A 136 3.55 28.82 -22.19
CA HIS A 136 3.46 27.88 -23.30
C HIS A 136 2.74 26.58 -22.92
N GLU A 137 2.52 26.34 -21.62
CA GLU A 137 1.88 25.13 -21.08
C GLU A 137 0.47 25.47 -20.55
N LEU A 138 -0.38 26.04 -21.42
CA LEU A 138 -1.70 26.54 -21.02
C LEU A 138 -2.56 25.47 -20.33
N VAL A 139 -2.57 24.24 -20.85
CA VAL A 139 -3.29 23.10 -20.28
C VAL A 139 -2.84 22.83 -18.84
N LYS A 140 -1.53 22.87 -18.58
CA LYS A 140 -0.95 22.64 -17.26
C LYS A 140 -1.40 23.71 -16.26
N THR A 141 -1.28 24.98 -16.65
CA THR A 141 -1.69 26.10 -15.78
C THR A 141 -3.20 26.12 -15.51
N HIS A 142 -4.00 25.56 -16.43
CA HIS A 142 -5.44 25.37 -16.23
C HIS A 142 -5.70 24.27 -15.19
N LYS A 143 -5.06 23.10 -15.33
CA LYS A 143 -5.13 22.01 -14.34
C LYS A 143 -4.72 22.47 -12.94
N TRP A 144 -3.68 23.31 -12.83
CA TRP A 144 -3.29 23.88 -11.53
C TRP A 144 -4.40 24.70 -10.89
N LYS A 145 -5.04 25.59 -11.67
CA LYS A 145 -6.16 26.39 -11.18
C LYS A 145 -7.32 25.50 -10.76
N GLU A 146 -7.67 24.51 -11.60
CA GLU A 146 -8.73 23.55 -11.30
C GLU A 146 -8.46 22.79 -10.00
N ALA A 147 -7.22 22.31 -9.79
CA ALA A 147 -6.84 21.58 -8.58
C ALA A 147 -6.90 22.46 -7.33
N LEU A 148 -6.42 23.71 -7.40
CA LEU A 148 -6.53 24.67 -6.31
C LEU A 148 -7.99 24.94 -5.92
N THR A 149 -8.86 25.19 -6.91
CA THR A 149 -10.29 25.43 -6.68
C THR A 149 -11.00 24.17 -6.20
N TYR A 150 -10.67 22.98 -6.70
CA TYR A 150 -11.29 21.74 -6.26
C TYR A 150 -11.01 21.49 -4.76
N MET A 151 -9.77 21.67 -4.34
CA MET A 151 -9.36 21.43 -2.95
C MET A 151 -10.01 22.37 -1.93
N THR A 152 -10.59 23.51 -2.34
CA THR A 152 -11.38 24.35 -1.43
C THR A 152 -12.80 23.85 -1.20
N THR A 153 -13.28 22.91 -2.03
CA THR A 153 -14.58 22.25 -1.86
C THR A 153 -14.51 21.03 -0.94
N VAL A 154 -13.30 20.51 -0.70
CA VAL A 154 -13.04 19.37 0.17
C VAL A 154 -12.98 19.81 1.63
N VAL A 155 -13.56 19.02 2.54
CA VAL A 155 -13.53 19.30 3.97
C VAL A 155 -12.10 19.28 4.49
N GLY A 156 -11.64 20.41 5.01
CA GLY A 156 -10.26 20.61 5.48
C GLY A 156 -10.16 21.20 6.88
N LEU A 157 -8.94 21.50 7.27
CA LEU A 157 -8.61 22.21 8.50
C LEU A 157 -8.01 23.58 8.16
N HIS A 158 -8.31 24.60 8.97
CA HIS A 158 -7.81 25.94 8.74
C HIS A 158 -7.29 26.56 10.03
N LEU A 159 -6.14 27.20 9.96
CA LEU A 159 -5.58 28.02 11.03
C LEU A 159 -5.54 29.46 10.54
N ARG A 160 -6.37 30.31 11.14
CA ARG A 160 -6.35 31.75 10.85
C ARG A 160 -5.32 32.44 11.72
N GLU A 161 -4.66 33.45 11.16
CA GLU A 161 -3.61 34.21 11.84
C GLU A 161 -4.12 34.88 13.13
N GLU A 162 -5.40 35.28 13.15
CA GLU A 162 -6.04 35.98 14.29
C GLU A 162 -6.86 35.05 15.20
N SER A 163 -6.82 33.73 15.01
CA SER A 163 -7.69 32.79 15.73
C SER A 163 -7.35 32.58 17.20
N GLY A 164 -6.19 33.07 17.66
CA GLY A 164 -5.64 32.76 19.00
C GLY A 164 -5.21 31.29 19.18
N GLN A 165 -5.45 30.44 18.17
CA GLN A 165 -5.03 29.04 18.16
C GLN A 165 -3.52 28.95 17.91
N THR A 166 -2.84 28.12 18.69
CA THR A 166 -1.39 27.88 18.52
C THR A 166 -1.14 26.83 17.45
N ASP A 167 0.01 26.92 16.79
CA ASP A 167 0.47 25.91 15.83
C ASP A 167 0.41 24.49 16.42
N ASN A 168 0.79 24.31 17.69
CA ASN A 168 0.77 23.01 18.37
C ASN A 168 -0.65 22.42 18.47
N SER A 169 -1.62 23.20 18.95
CA SER A 169 -3.02 22.74 19.05
C SER A 169 -3.65 22.47 17.68
N PHE A 170 -3.19 23.19 16.65
CA PHE A 170 -3.61 22.94 15.28
C PHE A 170 -2.98 21.65 14.74
N ILE A 171 -1.69 21.41 15.00
CA ILE A 171 -0.99 20.16 14.65
C ILE A 171 -1.67 18.95 15.30
N GLU A 172 -2.01 19.02 16.59
CA GLU A 172 -2.76 17.96 17.27
C GLU A 172 -4.09 17.65 16.56
N SER A 173 -4.77 18.69 16.08
CA SER A 173 -6.00 18.53 15.30
C SER A 173 -5.76 17.86 13.95
N ILE A 174 -4.64 18.17 13.27
CA ILE A 174 -4.23 17.51 12.03
C ILE A 174 -3.93 16.03 12.27
N VAL A 175 -3.13 15.72 13.31
CA VAL A 175 -2.78 14.33 13.67
C VAL A 175 -4.02 13.51 13.93
N ARG A 176 -4.92 14.02 14.77
CA ARG A 176 -6.19 13.36 15.08
C ARG A 176 -7.03 13.14 13.82
N LYS A 177 -7.17 14.17 12.97
CA LYS A 177 -7.93 14.05 11.73
C LYS A 177 -7.35 13.00 10.79
N VAL A 178 -6.02 12.93 10.68
CA VAL A 178 -5.33 11.92 9.87
C VAL A 178 -5.51 10.52 10.46
N GLN A 179 -5.47 10.37 11.79
CA GLN A 179 -5.73 9.08 12.45
C GLN A 179 -7.17 8.61 12.24
N GLU A 180 -8.15 9.51 12.39
CA GLU A 180 -9.56 9.25 12.08
C GLU A 180 -9.71 8.78 10.64
N VAL A 181 -9.20 9.57 9.68
CA VAL A 181 -9.26 9.23 8.26
C VAL A 181 -8.55 7.91 7.98
N LEU A 182 -7.36 7.65 8.53
CA LEU A 182 -6.66 6.37 8.32
C LEU A 182 -7.39 5.17 8.94
N ALA A 183 -8.13 5.38 10.02
CA ALA A 183 -8.97 4.37 10.66
C ALA A 183 -10.25 4.09 9.87
N ASP A 184 -10.81 5.14 9.27
CA ASP A 184 -12.05 5.13 8.47
C ASP A 184 -11.84 4.69 7.02
N ILE A 185 -10.65 4.92 6.44
CA ILE A 185 -10.32 4.36 5.13
C ILE A 185 -10.32 2.84 5.33
N PRO A 186 -11.26 2.10 4.72
CA PRO A 186 -11.23 0.65 4.70
C PRO A 186 -9.88 0.24 4.11
N MET A 187 -9.28 -0.82 4.61
CA MET A 187 -7.97 -1.27 4.14
C MET A 187 -8.10 -1.86 2.71
N GLU A 188 -8.47 -1.08 1.68
CA GLU A 188 -8.98 -1.56 0.38
C GLU A 188 -9.77 -2.86 0.55
N ILE A 189 -10.97 -2.73 1.11
CA ILE A 189 -11.91 -3.83 1.26
C ILE A 189 -13.01 -3.54 0.23
N ASN A 190 -12.91 -4.18 -0.94
CA ASN A 190 -13.93 -4.12 -1.99
C ASN A 190 -14.93 -5.24 -1.72
N ALA A 191 -16.22 -4.99 -1.90
CA ALA A 191 -17.32 -5.95 -1.68
C ALA A 191 -17.31 -7.25 -2.55
N GLU A 192 -16.14 -7.67 -3.05
CA GLU A 192 -15.80 -8.96 -3.69
C GLU A 192 -14.58 -9.64 -2.98
N ASP A 193 -14.39 -9.37 -1.68
CA ASP A 193 -13.19 -9.43 -0.81
C ASP A 193 -12.22 -10.65 -0.86
N SER A 194 -11.73 -11.07 -2.03
CA SER A 194 -10.57 -11.95 -2.09
C SER A 194 -9.26 -11.19 -1.78
N PHE A 195 -8.68 -11.38 -0.59
CA PHE A 195 -7.34 -10.88 -0.25
C PHE A 195 -6.28 -11.90 -0.68
N MET A 196 -5.36 -11.53 -1.58
CA MET A 196 -4.33 -12.42 -2.11
C MET A 196 -2.93 -12.10 -1.56
N ILE A 197 -2.24 -13.11 -1.05
CA ILE A 197 -0.80 -13.11 -0.79
C ILE A 197 -0.09 -13.83 -1.93
N TYR A 198 0.51 -13.06 -2.84
CA TYR A 198 1.21 -13.61 -4.01
C TYR A 198 2.46 -14.44 -3.64
N ALA A 199 2.88 -15.32 -4.54
CA ALA A 199 3.97 -16.28 -4.38
C ALA A 199 5.27 -15.67 -3.83
N LYS A 200 5.65 -14.45 -4.26
CA LYS A 200 6.85 -13.76 -3.74
C LYS A 200 6.79 -13.37 -2.26
N ARG A 201 5.62 -13.39 -1.64
CA ARG A 201 5.39 -12.99 -0.24
C ARG A 201 5.18 -14.18 0.70
N ILE A 202 5.20 -15.39 0.17
CA ILE A 202 5.16 -16.64 0.94
C ILE A 202 6.51 -17.35 0.83
N LYS A 203 6.79 -18.25 1.76
CA LYS A 203 8.03 -19.03 1.77
C LYS A 203 7.81 -20.32 1.00
N ILE A 204 8.49 -20.44 -0.13
CA ILE A 204 8.55 -21.66 -0.94
C ILE A 204 9.94 -22.28 -0.74
N ALA A 205 9.97 -23.51 -0.22
CA ALA A 205 11.22 -24.21 0.03
C ALA A 205 12.06 -24.35 -1.25
N HIS A 206 13.33 -23.95 -1.16
CA HIS A 206 14.30 -23.99 -2.26
C HIS A 206 13.98 -23.09 -3.47
N SER A 207 13.09 -22.09 -3.32
CA SER A 207 12.74 -21.18 -4.41
C SER A 207 13.86 -20.22 -4.82
N GLU A 208 14.93 -20.12 -4.03
CA GLU A 208 16.17 -19.44 -4.36
C GLU A 208 17.03 -20.20 -5.38
N LYS A 209 16.76 -21.49 -5.59
CA LYS A 209 17.52 -22.38 -6.48
C LYS A 209 16.87 -22.46 -7.87
N PRO A 210 17.50 -21.91 -8.93
CA PRO A 210 16.92 -21.89 -10.27
C PRO A 210 16.79 -23.29 -10.91
N GLU A 211 17.49 -24.30 -10.38
CA GLU A 211 17.30 -25.71 -10.73
C GLU A 211 15.98 -26.29 -10.21
N ASN A 212 15.45 -25.76 -9.10
CA ASN A 212 14.24 -26.28 -8.46
C ASN A 212 13.01 -25.46 -8.83
N TRP A 213 13.13 -24.14 -8.95
CA TRP A 213 12.02 -23.23 -9.24
C TRP A 213 12.39 -22.20 -10.31
N THR A 214 11.39 -21.68 -11.00
CA THR A 214 11.53 -20.54 -11.92
C THR A 214 10.47 -19.51 -11.62
N TRP A 215 10.88 -18.25 -11.59
CA TRP A 215 9.98 -17.12 -11.38
C TRP A 215 9.68 -16.47 -12.73
N SER A 216 8.40 -16.22 -12.99
CA SER A 216 7.94 -15.50 -14.17
C SER A 216 6.83 -14.52 -13.77
N SER A 217 6.52 -13.58 -14.66
CA SER A 217 5.44 -12.62 -14.44
C SER A 217 4.33 -12.83 -15.45
N ILE A 218 3.09 -12.83 -14.99
CA ILE A 218 1.89 -12.91 -15.82
C ILE A 218 1.08 -11.62 -15.72
N HIS A 219 0.25 -11.37 -16.73
CA HIS A 219 -0.69 -10.25 -16.75
C HIS A 219 -2.10 -10.80 -16.83
N GLU A 220 -2.91 -10.50 -15.83
CA GLU A 220 -4.34 -10.80 -15.86
C GLU A 220 -5.07 -9.51 -16.30
N ALA A 221 -5.75 -9.58 -17.45
CA ALA A 221 -6.38 -8.47 -18.19
C ALA A 221 -5.41 -7.55 -18.98
N PRO A 222 -5.91 -6.86 -20.04
CA PRO A 222 -5.07 -6.10 -20.98
C PRO A 222 -4.24 -4.96 -20.35
N ASN A 223 -4.64 -4.49 -19.15
CA ASN A 223 -4.00 -3.41 -18.41
C ASN A 223 -3.58 -3.83 -16.99
N GLY A 224 -3.50 -5.13 -16.71
CA GLY A 224 -3.22 -5.68 -15.38
C GLY A 224 -1.77 -5.51 -14.93
N LYS A 225 -1.59 -5.22 -13.63
CA LYS A 225 -0.28 -5.23 -12.98
C LYS A 225 0.36 -6.62 -13.14
N ALA A 226 1.66 -6.66 -13.43
CA ALA A 226 2.41 -7.90 -13.49
C ALA A 226 2.34 -8.65 -12.14
N ILE A 227 1.95 -9.92 -12.19
CA ILE A 227 1.87 -10.83 -11.04
C ILE A 227 3.01 -11.85 -11.16
N ASP A 228 3.86 -11.92 -10.14
CA ASP A 228 4.93 -12.91 -10.11
C ASP A 228 4.42 -14.27 -9.62
N ILE A 229 4.68 -15.31 -10.41
CA ILE A 229 4.33 -16.70 -10.13
C ILE A 229 5.60 -17.56 -10.03
N ALA A 230 5.53 -18.67 -9.31
CA ALA A 230 6.62 -19.63 -9.17
C ALA A 230 6.25 -20.97 -9.83
N THR A 231 7.03 -21.39 -10.81
CA THR A 231 6.90 -22.70 -11.47
C THR A 231 7.93 -23.67 -10.92
N LEU A 232 7.47 -24.82 -10.46
CA LEU A 232 8.29 -25.90 -9.96
C LEU A 232 8.95 -26.66 -11.12
N LYS A 233 10.27 -26.60 -11.21
CA LYS A 233 11.04 -27.44 -12.14
C LYS A 233 11.18 -28.85 -11.62
N VAL A 234 11.78 -29.00 -10.44
CA VAL A 234 11.99 -30.31 -9.82
C VAL A 234 12.28 -30.18 -8.33
N VAL A 235 11.54 -30.94 -7.52
CA VAL A 235 11.89 -31.22 -6.11
C VAL A 235 11.48 -32.65 -5.77
N TYR A 236 12.06 -33.22 -4.71
CA TYR A 236 11.61 -34.50 -4.17
C TYR A 236 10.54 -34.29 -3.08
N TRP A 237 10.71 -33.29 -2.22
CA TRP A 237 9.69 -32.88 -1.25
C TRP A 237 9.35 -31.41 -1.44
N MET A 238 8.13 -31.04 -1.05
CA MET A 238 7.60 -29.69 -1.18
C MET A 238 7.14 -29.15 0.18
N ASN A 239 7.46 -27.90 0.46
CA ASN A 239 6.86 -27.15 1.56
C ASN A 239 6.66 -25.69 1.13
N ILE A 240 5.41 -25.24 1.18
CA ILE A 240 5.01 -23.87 0.93
C ILE A 240 4.30 -23.39 2.18
N GLU A 241 4.80 -22.33 2.80
CA GLU A 241 4.24 -21.80 4.04
C GLU A 241 4.15 -20.28 4.00
N GLY A 242 3.17 -19.73 4.70
CA GLY A 242 3.03 -18.29 4.82
C GLY A 242 2.34 -17.90 6.12
N ASN A 243 2.44 -16.61 6.42
CA ASN A 243 1.85 -16.02 7.61
C ASN A 243 1.09 -14.75 7.25
N SER A 244 0.01 -14.49 7.96
CA SER A 244 -0.78 -13.27 7.85
C SER A 244 -1.39 -12.89 9.20
N PHE A 245 -2.18 -11.82 9.22
CA PHE A 245 -2.92 -11.35 10.37
C PHE A 245 -4.34 -10.99 9.96
N THR A 246 -5.32 -11.28 10.82
CA THR A 246 -6.72 -10.93 10.56
C THR A 246 -6.98 -9.42 10.58
N SER A 247 -6.02 -8.60 11.01
CA SER A 247 -6.09 -7.13 10.91
C SER A 247 -6.16 -6.61 9.48
N GLN A 248 -5.87 -7.46 8.49
CA GLN A 248 -6.02 -7.17 7.06
C GLN A 248 -7.38 -7.58 6.49
N LEU A 249 -8.24 -8.21 7.29
CA LEU A 249 -9.51 -8.77 6.86
C LEU A 249 -10.68 -8.04 7.52
N THR A 250 -11.86 -8.13 6.90
CA THR A 250 -13.11 -7.62 7.47
C THR A 250 -13.43 -8.39 8.77
N PRO A 251 -13.57 -7.71 9.92
CA PRO A 251 -13.94 -8.35 11.18
C PRO A 251 -15.29 -9.06 11.07
N GLU A 252 -15.48 -10.10 11.90
CA GLU A 252 -16.73 -10.87 12.03
C GLU A 252 -17.18 -11.58 10.73
N THR A 253 -16.39 -11.50 9.67
CA THR A 253 -16.65 -12.16 8.40
C THR A 253 -15.99 -13.53 8.39
N LYS A 254 -16.69 -14.53 7.86
CA LYS A 254 -16.13 -15.86 7.65
C LYS A 254 -15.26 -15.85 6.40
N TYR A 255 -14.04 -16.35 6.49
CA TYR A 255 -13.10 -16.46 5.37
C TYR A 255 -12.72 -17.91 5.12
N GLU A 256 -12.67 -18.30 3.84
CA GLU A 256 -11.89 -19.45 3.41
C GLU A 256 -10.45 -19.03 3.02
N VAL A 257 -9.51 -19.93 3.24
CA VAL A 257 -8.10 -19.79 2.85
C VAL A 257 -7.77 -20.86 1.82
N VAL A 258 -7.35 -20.46 0.63
CA VAL A 258 -7.07 -21.35 -0.49
C VAL A 258 -5.69 -21.06 -1.10
N PHE A 259 -4.94 -22.09 -1.45
CA PHE A 259 -3.77 -21.97 -2.32
C PHE A 259 -4.25 -21.89 -3.76
N VAL A 260 -3.80 -20.87 -4.50
CA VAL A 260 -4.16 -20.69 -5.92
C VAL A 260 -3.01 -21.17 -6.77
N VAL A 261 -3.23 -22.29 -7.46
CA VAL A 261 -2.20 -23.05 -8.17
C VAL A 261 -2.69 -23.54 -9.53
N LYS A 262 -1.76 -24.00 -10.36
CA LYS A 262 -2.03 -24.66 -11.64
C LYS A 262 -1.00 -25.77 -11.84
N LEU A 263 -1.36 -26.85 -12.53
CA LEU A 263 -0.42 -27.90 -12.91
C LEU A 263 -0.23 -27.91 -14.43
N GLU A 264 1.01 -27.85 -14.88
CA GLU A 264 1.39 -27.96 -16.29
C GLU A 264 0.99 -29.33 -16.87
N GLU A 265 0.78 -29.40 -18.18
CA GLU A 265 0.32 -30.64 -18.86
C GLU A 265 1.32 -31.80 -18.70
N ASP A 266 2.60 -31.52 -18.52
CA ASP A 266 3.69 -32.48 -18.32
C ASP A 266 4.09 -32.65 -16.84
N ALA A 267 3.29 -32.14 -15.90
CA ALA A 267 3.52 -32.29 -14.48
C ALA A 267 3.53 -33.79 -14.06
N ILE A 268 4.51 -34.17 -13.24
CA ILE A 268 4.64 -35.53 -12.71
C ILE A 268 4.84 -35.53 -11.20
N GLY A 269 4.56 -36.67 -10.56
CA GLY A 269 4.86 -36.91 -9.14
C GLY A 269 3.75 -36.53 -8.17
N TRP A 270 2.53 -36.29 -8.66
CA TRP A 270 1.38 -35.80 -7.88
C TRP A 270 0.36 -36.91 -7.50
N HIS A 271 0.77 -38.17 -7.54
CA HIS A 271 -0.10 -39.32 -7.21
C HIS A 271 -0.41 -39.46 -5.72
N GLU A 272 0.44 -38.91 -4.86
CA GLU A 272 0.19 -38.81 -3.43
C GLU A 272 -0.47 -37.45 -3.13
N PRO A 273 -1.31 -37.35 -2.10
CA PRO A 273 -1.95 -36.10 -1.74
C PRO A 273 -0.95 -35.13 -1.08
N VAL A 274 -1.22 -33.84 -1.21
CA VAL A 274 -0.60 -32.79 -0.40
C VAL A 274 -1.32 -32.67 0.94
N ASN A 275 -0.57 -32.36 2.00
CA ASN A 275 -1.12 -31.99 3.31
C ASN A 275 -1.25 -30.48 3.39
N LEU A 276 -2.39 -30.01 3.86
CA LEU A 276 -2.70 -28.61 4.08
C LEU A 276 -2.97 -28.38 5.56
N LEU A 277 -2.40 -27.31 6.10
CA LEU A 277 -2.54 -26.94 7.50
C LEU A 277 -2.87 -25.45 7.60
N LEU A 278 -3.98 -25.13 8.26
CA LEU A 278 -4.35 -23.77 8.64
C LEU A 278 -4.33 -23.66 10.16
N ILE A 279 -3.59 -22.67 10.67
CA ILE A 279 -3.52 -22.33 12.09
C ILE A 279 -3.92 -20.87 12.28
N VAL A 280 -4.92 -20.62 13.14
CA VAL A 280 -5.31 -19.28 13.58
C VAL A 280 -5.05 -19.17 15.08
N THR A 281 -4.09 -18.33 15.46
CA THR A 281 -3.73 -18.06 16.86
C THR A 281 -4.34 -16.73 17.30
N MET A 282 -5.31 -16.81 18.21
CA MET A 282 -5.97 -15.67 18.83
C MET A 282 -5.05 -14.96 19.83
N ARG A 283 -5.42 -13.74 20.23
CA ARG A 283 -4.63 -12.90 21.16
C ARG A 283 -4.53 -13.51 22.57
N ASP A 284 -5.57 -14.21 23.00
CA ASP A 284 -5.64 -14.95 24.25
C ASP A 284 -4.85 -16.29 24.21
N LYS A 285 -4.15 -16.57 23.10
CA LYS A 285 -3.42 -17.80 22.79
C LYS A 285 -4.32 -19.00 22.47
N THR A 286 -5.63 -18.81 22.31
CA THR A 286 -6.49 -19.84 21.73
C THR A 286 -6.02 -20.16 20.32
N VAL A 287 -5.93 -21.45 19.97
CA VAL A 287 -5.46 -21.91 18.66
C VAL A 287 -6.57 -22.70 17.98
N ILE A 288 -6.93 -22.27 16.77
CA ILE A 288 -7.74 -23.04 15.83
C ILE A 288 -6.78 -23.68 14.85
N GLN A 289 -6.85 -25.01 14.69
CA GLN A 289 -6.02 -25.77 13.77
C GLN A 289 -6.91 -26.65 12.90
N GLN A 290 -6.65 -26.64 11.59
CA GLN A 290 -7.32 -27.48 10.61
C GLN A 290 -6.28 -28.14 9.72
N GLU A 291 -6.38 -29.46 9.57
CA GLU A 291 -5.54 -30.27 8.70
C GLU A 291 -6.40 -30.96 7.64
N GLN A 292 -5.93 -30.94 6.40
CA GLN A 292 -6.64 -31.50 5.25
C GLN A 292 -5.65 -32.17 4.30
N THR A 293 -6.12 -33.12 3.50
CA THR A 293 -5.35 -33.69 2.40
C THR A 293 -6.07 -33.49 1.07
N ARG A 294 -5.31 -33.23 0.01
CA ARG A 294 -5.85 -33.03 -1.34
C ARG A 294 -4.96 -33.64 -2.42
N PHE A 295 -5.57 -34.35 -3.35
CA PHE A 295 -4.92 -34.83 -4.56
C PHE A 295 -4.83 -33.70 -5.58
N LEU A 296 -3.66 -33.56 -6.22
CA LEU A 296 -3.44 -32.55 -7.25
C LEU A 296 -3.43 -33.12 -8.67
N ASP A 297 -3.30 -34.45 -8.82
CA ASP A 297 -3.31 -35.12 -10.12
C ASP A 297 -4.56 -34.89 -11.00
N PRO A 298 -5.78 -34.62 -10.48
CA PRO A 298 -6.93 -34.38 -11.35
C PRO A 298 -6.86 -33.04 -12.08
N TYR A 299 -5.97 -32.13 -11.66
CA TYR A 299 -5.83 -30.78 -12.19
C TYR A 299 -4.66 -30.64 -13.18
N ILE A 300 -3.99 -31.75 -13.52
CA ILE A 300 -2.87 -31.75 -14.47
C ILE A 300 -3.38 -31.35 -15.86
N GLY A 301 -2.80 -30.27 -16.41
CA GLY A 301 -3.19 -29.73 -17.71
C GLY A 301 -4.40 -28.79 -17.69
N ASP A 302 -4.94 -28.47 -16.52
CA ASP A 302 -6.03 -27.49 -16.43
C ASP A 302 -5.58 -26.10 -16.92
N LYS A 303 -6.43 -25.46 -17.73
CA LYS A 303 -6.12 -24.16 -18.32
C LYS A 303 -6.25 -23.03 -17.30
N GLU A 304 -7.20 -23.17 -16.38
CA GLU A 304 -7.52 -22.17 -15.35
C GLU A 304 -6.75 -22.39 -14.05
N TRP A 305 -6.76 -21.38 -13.18
CA TRP A 305 -6.27 -21.52 -11.81
C TRP A 305 -7.22 -22.39 -10.99
N VAL A 306 -6.63 -23.19 -10.10
CA VAL A 306 -7.34 -24.09 -9.20
C VAL A 306 -7.12 -23.66 -7.75
N ASP A 307 -8.20 -23.71 -6.97
CA ASP A 307 -8.18 -23.39 -5.55
C ASP A 307 -8.08 -24.64 -4.68
N ILE A 308 -6.99 -24.74 -3.94
CA ILE A 308 -6.74 -25.84 -3.01
C ILE A 308 -7.00 -25.34 -1.59
N LYS A 309 -8.17 -25.67 -1.05
CA LYS A 309 -8.63 -25.20 0.27
C LYS A 309 -7.76 -25.73 1.40
N ALA A 310 -7.25 -24.82 2.24
CA ALA A 310 -6.51 -25.13 3.46
C ALA A 310 -7.41 -25.13 4.71
N GLY A 311 -8.47 -24.31 4.72
CA GLY A 311 -9.41 -24.22 5.83
C GLY A 311 -10.27 -22.96 5.78
N ASP A 312 -11.08 -22.76 6.81
CA ASP A 312 -11.85 -21.52 6.99
C ASP A 312 -11.90 -21.06 8.45
N PHE A 313 -12.14 -19.78 8.69
CA PHE A 313 -12.25 -19.21 10.03
C PHE A 313 -13.11 -17.95 10.03
N VAL A 314 -13.58 -17.53 11.20
CA VAL A 314 -14.25 -16.23 11.36
C VAL A 314 -13.23 -15.22 11.86
N ALA A 315 -13.10 -14.09 11.16
CA ALA A 315 -12.18 -13.04 11.56
C ALA A 315 -12.61 -12.45 12.92
N PRO A 316 -11.71 -12.37 13.92
CA PRO A 316 -12.03 -11.77 15.21
C PRO A 316 -12.25 -10.26 15.08
N PRO A 317 -12.82 -9.61 16.10
CA PRO A 317 -12.96 -8.16 16.16
C PRO A 317 -11.63 -7.43 15.92
N LYS A 318 -11.69 -6.24 15.33
CA LYS A 318 -10.52 -5.46 14.87
C LYS A 318 -9.55 -5.14 16.02
N GLU A 319 -10.08 -5.03 17.25
CA GLU A 319 -9.36 -4.72 18.48
C GLU A 319 -8.54 -5.90 19.02
N SER A 320 -8.75 -7.11 18.49
CA SER A 320 -8.09 -8.35 18.90
C SER A 320 -7.67 -9.20 17.69
N PRO A 321 -6.72 -8.72 16.86
CA PRO A 321 -6.32 -9.43 15.66
C PRO A 321 -5.62 -10.76 15.99
N ALA A 322 -5.93 -11.79 15.21
CA ALA A 322 -5.30 -13.10 15.28
C ALA A 322 -4.18 -13.24 14.25
N ARG A 323 -3.20 -14.08 14.57
CA ARG A 323 -2.15 -14.49 13.64
C ARG A 323 -2.62 -15.72 12.86
N ILE A 324 -2.39 -15.71 11.56
CA ILE A 324 -2.74 -16.81 10.65
C ILE A 324 -1.45 -17.41 10.11
N SER A 325 -1.35 -18.73 10.12
CA SER A 325 -0.29 -19.49 9.45
C SER A 325 -0.94 -20.54 8.56
N PHE A 326 -0.44 -20.70 7.34
CA PHE A 326 -0.94 -21.66 6.38
C PHE A 326 0.22 -22.39 5.72
N THR A 327 0.06 -23.70 5.51
CA THR A 327 1.08 -24.56 4.93
C THR A 327 0.44 -25.53 3.94
N MET A 328 1.13 -25.77 2.82
CA MET A 328 0.89 -26.87 1.90
C MET A 328 2.21 -27.64 1.73
N CYS A 329 2.24 -28.91 2.09
CA CYS A 329 3.46 -29.71 2.05
C CYS A 329 3.23 -31.13 1.54
N GLN A 330 4.29 -31.72 1.02
CA GLN A 330 4.35 -33.11 0.64
C GLN A 330 5.77 -33.62 0.86
N HIS A 331 5.93 -34.49 1.86
CA HIS A 331 7.25 -34.93 2.35
C HIS A 331 7.75 -36.24 1.74
N ASP A 332 7.04 -36.83 0.78
CA ASP A 332 7.51 -38.01 0.07
C ASP A 332 8.73 -37.67 -0.79
N ALA A 333 9.92 -37.98 -0.29
CA ALA A 333 11.19 -37.72 -0.97
C ALA A 333 11.58 -38.79 -2.01
N THR A 334 10.72 -39.78 -2.28
CA THR A 334 11.04 -40.87 -3.22
C THR A 334 10.64 -40.54 -4.65
N VAL A 335 9.59 -39.75 -4.82
CA VAL A 335 9.05 -39.37 -6.13
C VAL A 335 9.41 -37.93 -6.46
N ARG A 336 10.06 -37.72 -7.62
CA ARG A 336 10.32 -36.39 -8.18
C ARG A 336 9.02 -35.69 -8.59
N LYS A 337 8.92 -34.40 -8.31
CA LYS A 337 7.74 -33.56 -8.55
C LYS A 337 8.09 -32.39 -9.44
N THR A 338 7.29 -32.14 -10.46
CA THR A 338 7.50 -31.06 -11.45
C THR A 338 6.16 -30.41 -11.83
N GLY A 339 6.21 -29.24 -12.46
CA GLY A 339 5.08 -28.65 -13.18
C GLY A 339 4.01 -27.97 -12.32
N LEU A 340 4.20 -27.86 -11.00
CA LEU A 340 3.31 -27.04 -10.16
C LEU A 340 3.64 -25.56 -10.32
N VAL A 341 2.63 -24.77 -10.66
CA VAL A 341 2.69 -23.32 -10.75
C VAL A 341 1.92 -22.72 -9.58
N VAL A 342 2.55 -21.81 -8.84
CA VAL A 342 1.99 -21.19 -7.64
C VAL A 342 1.77 -19.70 -7.89
N LYS A 343 0.52 -19.25 -7.77
CA LYS A 343 0.16 -17.82 -7.81
C LYS A 343 0.24 -17.18 -6.44
N GLY A 344 -0.21 -17.88 -5.40
CA GLY A 344 -0.25 -17.36 -4.04
C GLY A 344 -1.30 -18.05 -3.18
N VAL A 345 -1.74 -17.36 -2.14
CA VAL A 345 -2.79 -17.79 -1.20
C VAL A 345 -3.86 -16.71 -1.09
N ALA A 346 -5.11 -17.06 -1.38
CA ALA A 346 -6.25 -16.17 -1.28
C ALA A 346 -7.04 -16.42 0.00
N PHE A 347 -7.56 -15.33 0.57
CA PHE A 347 -8.49 -15.29 1.67
C PHE A 347 -9.79 -14.74 1.09
N ARG A 348 -10.85 -15.52 1.05
CA ARG A 348 -12.13 -15.09 0.44
C ARG A 348 -13.25 -15.09 1.47
N PRO A 349 -14.08 -14.05 1.55
CA PRO A 349 -15.26 -14.08 2.39
C PRO A 349 -16.18 -15.20 1.93
N LEU A 350 -16.82 -15.85 2.88
CA LEU A 350 -17.95 -16.73 2.66
C LEU A 350 -19.19 -15.95 3.13
N ASP A 351 -20.11 -15.70 2.21
CA ASP A 351 -21.40 -15.05 2.48
C ASP A 351 -22.26 -15.82 3.50
#